data_AF-A0A1X1RS63-F1
#
_entry.id   AF-A0A1X1RS63-F1
#
_cell.length_a   1.000
_cell.length_b   1.000
_cell.length_c   1.000
_cell.angle_alpha   90.00
_cell.angle_beta   90.00
_cell.angle_gamma   90.00
#
_symmetry.space_group_name_H-M   'P 1'
#
loop_
_entity.id
_entity.type
_entity.pdbx_description
1 polymer ?
#
loop_
_entity_poly.entity_id
_entity_poly.type
_entity_poly.pdbx_seq_one_letter_code
_entity_poly.pdbx_strand_id
1 'polypeptide(L)'
;MCGGEGHPITLPDPVREALYNVVLALSQGKGITLVPRQSKLTTQEAADLLNISRPTLVKLLEEGRIPFEKPGRHRKVSLDALLQYQRETRARRRAALDELTRDSANEIKEILKAR
;
A
#
# COMPACT_ATOMS: atom_id res chain seq x y z
N MET A 1 -15.57 17.97 15.05
CA MET A 1 -16.29 19.08 14.40
C MET A 1 -15.31 19.84 13.54
N CYS A 2 -15.66 20.18 12.30
CA CYS A 2 -15.27 21.41 11.60
C CYS A 2 -15.71 21.37 10.13
N GLY A 3 -16.61 22.28 9.78
CA GLY A 3 -16.88 22.83 8.45
C GLY A 3 -17.33 24.27 8.69
N GLY A 4 -17.00 25.20 7.78
CA GLY A 4 -16.99 26.67 7.98
C GLY A 4 -18.29 27.38 8.42
N GLU A 5 -19.37 26.66 8.74
CA GLU A 5 -20.57 27.19 9.42
C GLU A 5 -20.95 26.37 10.67
N GLY A 6 -20.01 25.61 11.24
CA GLY A 6 -20.14 25.01 12.57
C GLY A 6 -21.23 23.94 12.76
N HIS A 7 -21.82 23.41 11.70
CA HIS A 7 -22.88 22.40 11.85
C HIS A 7 -22.30 21.05 12.29
N PRO A 8 -22.77 20.48 13.42
CA PRO A 8 -22.34 19.15 13.86
C PRO A 8 -22.89 18.10 12.90
N ILE A 9 -21.99 17.29 12.34
CA ILE A 9 -22.33 16.13 11.52
C ILE A 9 -22.07 14.87 12.35
N THR A 10 -23.09 14.05 12.54
CA THR A 10 -22.92 12.73 13.17
C THR A 10 -22.25 11.80 12.17
N LEU A 11 -21.05 11.33 12.49
CA LEU A 11 -20.31 10.41 11.65
C LEU A 11 -20.63 8.96 12.04
N PRO A 12 -20.95 8.08 11.08
CA PRO A 12 -21.01 6.65 11.32
C PRO A 12 -19.67 6.13 11.87
N ASP A 13 -19.70 5.10 12.72
CA ASP A 13 -18.50 4.55 13.37
C ASP A 13 -17.35 4.25 12.38
N PRO A 14 -17.58 3.61 11.21
CA PRO A 14 -16.50 3.34 10.27
C PRO A 14 -15.84 4.60 9.70
N VAL A 15 -16.62 5.67 9.54
CA VAL A 15 -16.14 6.95 8.98
C VAL A 15 -15.32 7.69 10.03
N ARG A 16 -15.73 7.62 11.30
CA ARG A 16 -14.95 8.19 12.41
C ARG A 16 -13.59 7.54 12.53
N GLU A 17 -13.51 6.21 12.47
CA GLU A 17 -12.22 5.49 12.53
C GLU A 17 -11.32 5.83 11.33
N ALA A 18 -11.89 5.92 10.13
CA ALA A 18 -11.14 6.34 8.95
C ALA A 18 -10.58 7.76 9.11
N LEU A 19 -11.39 8.71 9.60
CA LEU A 19 -10.98 10.09 9.85
C LEU A 19 -9.93 10.19 10.97
N TYR A 20 -10.04 9.39 12.02
CA TYR A 20 -9.04 9.34 13.08
C TYR A 20 -7.66 8.98 12.51
N ASN A 21 -7.60 7.94 11.67
CA ASN A 21 -6.36 7.52 11.02
C ASN A 21 -5.78 8.62 10.11
N VAL A 22 -6.65 9.35 9.39
CA VAL A 22 -6.24 10.49 8.56
C VAL A 22 -5.64 11.60 9.43
N VAL A 23 -6.33 12.02 10.50
CA VAL A 23 -5.85 13.08 11.39
C VAL A 23 -4.53 12.69 12.07
N LEU A 24 -4.41 11.44 12.51
CA LEU A 24 -3.17 10.91 13.11
C LEU A 24 -2.00 10.92 12.11
N ALA A 25 -2.25 10.60 10.84
CA ALA A 25 -1.22 10.68 9.82
C ALA A 25 -0.80 12.15 9.55
N LEU A 26 -1.77 13.08 9.49
CA LEU A 26 -1.47 14.52 9.35
C LEU A 26 -0.66 15.06 10.52
N SER A 27 -1.01 14.67 11.77
CA SER A 27 -0.28 15.13 12.96
C SER A 27 1.16 14.63 13.00
N GLN A 28 1.48 13.56 12.26
CA GLN A 28 2.83 13.02 12.09
C GLN A 28 3.56 13.61 10.88
N GLY A 29 2.98 14.61 10.19
CA GLY A 29 3.55 15.21 8.99
C GLY A 29 3.52 14.30 7.76
N LYS A 30 2.71 13.23 7.77
CA LYS A 30 2.57 12.34 6.62
C LYS A 30 1.59 12.94 5.60
N GLY A 31 2.02 13.05 4.34
CA GLY A 31 1.14 13.42 3.24
C GLY A 31 0.04 12.39 3.03
N ILE A 32 -1.18 12.85 2.72
CA ILE A 32 -2.36 11.99 2.51
C ILE A 32 -2.97 12.30 1.15
N THR A 33 -3.31 11.25 0.41
CA THR A 33 -3.98 11.33 -0.88
C THR A 33 -5.30 10.58 -0.82
N LEU A 34 -6.41 11.26 -1.12
CA LEU A 34 -7.72 10.64 -1.27
C LEU A 34 -7.94 10.25 -2.73
N VAL A 35 -8.22 8.97 -2.97
CA VAL A 35 -8.39 8.43 -4.32
C VAL A 35 -9.71 7.64 -4.38
N PRO A 36 -10.63 7.95 -5.32
CA PRO A 36 -11.83 7.15 -5.51
C PRO A 36 -11.48 5.70 -5.85
N ARG A 37 -12.23 4.75 -5.29
CA ARG A 37 -11.94 3.32 -5.45
C ARG A 37 -12.01 2.83 -6.90
N GLN A 38 -12.91 3.39 -7.71
CA GLN A 38 -13.09 3.04 -9.12
C GLN A 38 -12.16 3.83 -10.06
N SER A 39 -11.13 4.49 -9.53
CA SER A 39 -10.22 5.30 -10.35
C SER A 39 -9.32 4.45 -11.26
N LYS A 40 -9.12 4.96 -12.48
CA LYS A 40 -8.12 4.47 -13.43
C LYS A 40 -6.91 5.40 -13.38
N LEU A 41 -5.88 4.94 -12.67
CA LEU A 41 -4.67 5.69 -12.39
C LEU A 41 -3.76 5.73 -13.61
N THR A 42 -3.12 6.87 -13.83
CA THR A 42 -1.94 6.95 -14.69
C THR A 42 -0.78 6.18 -14.06
N THR A 43 0.21 5.86 -14.88
CA THR A 43 1.45 5.24 -14.39
C THR A 43 2.22 6.12 -13.42
N GLN A 44 2.00 7.45 -13.41
CA GLN A 44 2.66 8.31 -12.42
C GLN A 44 1.95 8.19 -11.07
N GLU A 45 0.63 8.40 -11.04
CA GLU A 45 -0.17 8.27 -9.81
C GLU A 45 -0.01 6.88 -9.15
N ALA A 46 0.00 5.82 -9.96
CA ALA A 46 0.23 4.47 -9.47
C ALA A 46 1.65 4.26 -8.90
N ALA A 47 2.66 4.92 -9.47
CA ALA A 47 4.03 4.82 -8.98
C ALA A 47 4.19 5.58 -7.65
N ASP A 48 3.57 6.75 -7.57
CA ASP A 48 3.54 7.58 -6.36
C ASP A 48 2.85 6.84 -5.20
N LEU A 49 1.72 6.16 -5.46
CA LEU A 49 1.01 5.35 -4.46
C LEU A 49 1.79 4.12 -3.98
N LEU A 50 2.62 3.52 -4.84
CA LEU A 50 3.52 2.44 -4.46
C LEU A 50 4.85 2.94 -3.87
N ASN A 51 5.08 4.26 -3.88
CA ASN A 51 6.33 4.89 -3.49
C ASN A 51 7.55 4.30 -4.22
N ILE A 52 7.42 4.15 -5.55
CA ILE A 52 8.48 3.66 -6.44
C ILE A 52 8.65 4.61 -7.63
N SER A 53 9.77 4.47 -8.35
CA SER A 53 9.94 5.23 -9.59
C SER A 53 8.94 4.79 -10.66
N ARG A 54 8.49 5.73 -11.50
CA ARG A 54 7.65 5.42 -12.66
C ARG A 54 8.29 4.37 -13.59
N PRO A 55 9.60 4.41 -13.92
CA PRO A 55 10.23 3.33 -14.69
C PRO A 55 10.10 1.96 -14.02
N THR A 56 10.24 1.87 -12.70
CA THR A 56 10.04 0.62 -11.96
C THR A 56 8.62 0.12 -12.11
N LEU A 57 7.62 1.00 -11.98
CA LEU A 57 6.22 0.60 -12.20
C LEU A 57 6.03 0.08 -13.62
N VAL A 58 6.53 0.79 -14.64
CA VAL A 58 6.37 0.37 -16.04
C VAL A 58 6.94 -1.03 -16.27
N LYS A 59 8.11 -1.35 -15.71
CA LYS A 59 8.66 -2.72 -15.77
C LYS A 59 7.71 -3.76 -15.18
N LEU A 60 7.15 -3.48 -14.00
CA LEU A 60 6.17 -4.40 -13.36
C LEU A 60 4.91 -4.61 -14.22
N LEU A 61 4.46 -3.57 -14.92
CA LEU A 61 3.32 -3.68 -15.84
C LEU A 61 3.68 -4.53 -17.07
N GLU A 62 4.87 -4.30 -17.65
CA GLU A 62 5.35 -5.03 -18.83
C GLU A 62 5.68 -6.51 -18.51
N GLU A 63 6.11 -6.80 -17.29
CA GLU A 63 6.28 -8.16 -16.76
C GLU A 63 4.95 -8.84 -16.38
N GLY A 64 3.81 -8.16 -16.52
CA GLY A 64 2.49 -8.70 -16.18
C GLY A 64 2.24 -8.87 -14.68
N ARG A 65 3.10 -8.30 -13.82
CA ARG A 65 3.00 -8.38 -12.35
C ARG A 65 1.82 -7.58 -11.81
N ILE A 66 1.42 -6.54 -12.53
CA ILE A 66 0.28 -5.69 -12.20
C ILE A 66 -0.57 -5.57 -13.46
N PRO A 67 -1.85 -6.00 -13.42
CA PRO A 67 -2.77 -5.80 -14.54
C PRO A 67 -2.91 -4.32 -14.91
N PHE A 68 -2.91 -4.02 -16.21
CA PHE A 68 -3.15 -2.68 -16.73
C PHE A 68 -3.99 -2.74 -18.00
N GLU A 69 -4.64 -1.63 -18.30
CA GLU A 69 -5.40 -1.42 -19.52
C GLU A 69 -4.74 -0.33 -20.36
N LYS A 70 -5.01 -0.37 -21.67
CA LYS A 70 -4.55 0.65 -22.60
C LYS A 70 -5.72 1.08 -23.51
N PRO A 71 -6.73 1.80 -22.98
CA PRO A 71 -7.90 2.24 -23.75
C PRO A 71 -7.59 3.31 -24.80
N GLY A 72 -6.31 3.68 -24.99
CA GLY A 72 -5.83 4.67 -25.94
C GLY A 72 -4.31 4.66 -26.00
N ARG A 73 -3.66 5.84 -25.99
CA ARG A 73 -2.18 5.90 -26.04
C ARG A 73 -1.50 5.51 -24.72
N HIS A 74 -2.12 5.85 -23.59
CA HIS A 74 -1.52 5.76 -22.27
C HIS A 74 -2.03 4.55 -21.48
N ARG A 75 -1.15 3.92 -20.70
CA ARG A 75 -1.48 2.84 -19.78
C ARG A 75 -2.29 3.39 -18.60
N LYS A 76 -3.27 2.63 -18.16
CA LYS A 76 -4.12 2.89 -17.01
C LYS A 76 -4.13 1.69 -16.07
N VAL A 77 -3.99 1.94 -14.78
CA VAL A 77 -3.94 0.90 -13.74
C VAL A 77 -5.12 1.10 -12.82
N SER A 78 -5.88 0.05 -12.52
CA SER A 78 -6.95 0.16 -11.51
C SER A 78 -6.34 0.23 -10.11
N LEU A 79 -6.95 0.99 -9.21
CA LEU A 79 -6.51 1.04 -7.82
C LEU A 79 -6.54 -0.36 -7.16
N ASP A 80 -7.56 -1.18 -7.47
CA ASP A 80 -7.68 -2.53 -6.92
C ASP A 80 -6.50 -3.43 -7.29
N ALA A 81 -6.06 -3.40 -8.57
CA ALA A 81 -4.90 -4.15 -9.02
C ALA A 81 -3.62 -3.71 -8.31
N LEU A 82 -3.47 -2.38 -8.12
CA LEU A 82 -2.32 -1.81 -7.43
C LEU A 82 -2.26 -2.22 -5.95
N LEU A 83 -3.41 -2.15 -5.26
CA LEU A 83 -3.52 -2.55 -3.85
C LEU A 83 -3.33 -4.05 -3.66
N GLN A 84 -3.80 -4.88 -4.61
CA GLN A 84 -3.54 -6.31 -4.59
C GLN A 84 -2.05 -6.62 -4.67
N TYR A 85 -1.35 -6.03 -5.65
CA TYR A 85 0.10 -6.19 -5.77
C TYR A 85 0.84 -5.75 -4.49
N GLN A 86 0.42 -4.64 -3.89
CA GLN A 86 1.00 -4.15 -2.63
C GLN A 86 0.82 -5.16 -1.48
N ARG A 87 -0.38 -5.75 -1.34
CA ARG A 87 -0.66 -6.77 -0.31
C ARG A 87 0.20 -8.02 -0.51
N GLU A 88 0.24 -8.55 -1.72
CA GLU A 88 1.05 -9.75 -2.05
C GLU A 88 2.54 -9.51 -1.81
N THR A 89 3.04 -8.32 -2.16
CA THR A 89 4.44 -7.96 -1.93
C THR A 89 4.76 -7.83 -0.45
N ARG A 90 3.87 -7.23 0.35
CA ARG A 90 4.04 -7.17 1.81
C ARG A 90 4.03 -8.55 2.46
N ALA A 91 3.12 -9.43 2.01
CA ALA A 91 3.05 -10.80 2.50
C ALA A 91 4.33 -11.59 2.19
N ARG A 92 4.82 -11.53 0.94
CA ARG A 92 6.08 -12.17 0.55
C ARG A 92 7.29 -11.66 1.34
N ARG A 93 7.40 -10.33 1.54
CA ARG A 93 8.48 -9.75 2.35
C ARG A 93 8.43 -10.23 3.79
N ARG A 94 7.24 -10.33 4.38
CA ARG A 94 7.07 -10.83 5.75
C ARG A 94 7.47 -12.30 5.86
N ALA A 95 6.99 -13.14 4.94
CA ALA A 95 7.35 -14.55 4.91
C ALA A 95 8.88 -14.77 4.81
N ALA A 96 9.57 -14.00 3.95
CA ALA A 96 11.02 -14.09 3.82
C ALA A 96 11.76 -13.66 5.10
N LEU A 97 11.30 -12.61 5.80
CA LEU A 97 11.87 -12.20 7.08
C LEU A 97 11.63 -13.25 8.18
N ASP A 98 10.45 -13.86 8.20
CA ASP A 98 10.10 -14.91 9.14
C ASP A 98 10.95 -16.18 8.92
N GLU A 99 11.25 -16.51 7.65
CA GLU A 99 12.14 -17.60 7.27
C GLU A 99 13.57 -17.36 7.76
N LEU A 100 14.16 -16.19 7.47
CA LEU A 100 15.49 -15.83 7.96
C LEU A 100 15.60 -15.88 9.50
N THR A 101 14.55 -15.42 10.19
CA THR A 101 14.51 -15.45 11.66
C THR A 101 14.42 -16.89 12.18
N ARG A 102 13.65 -17.75 11.52
CA ARG A 102 13.51 -19.17 11.88
C ARG A 102 14.82 -19.92 11.66
N ASP A 103 15.50 -19.66 10.56
CA ASP A 103 16.79 -20.29 10.24
C ASP A 103 17.86 -19.90 11.27
N SER A 104 17.95 -18.61 11.59
CA SER A 104 18.85 -18.13 12.66
C SER A 104 18.52 -18.72 14.03
N ALA A 105 17.23 -18.85 14.37
CA ALA A 105 16.80 -19.45 15.63
C ALA A 105 17.10 -20.96 15.70
N ASN A 106 17.00 -21.68 14.57
CA ASN A 106 17.37 -23.09 14.49
C ASN A 106 18.89 -23.29 14.62
N GLU A 107 19.71 -22.47 13.97
CA GLU A 107 21.18 -22.53 14.12
C GLU A 107 21.62 -22.33 15.58
N ILE A 108 21.05 -21.35 16.28
CA ILE A 108 21.34 -21.12 17.71
C ILE A 108 20.94 -22.35 18.55
N LYS A 109 19.81 -22.97 18.23
CA LYS A 109 19.31 -24.13 18.96
C LYS A 109 20.17 -25.38 18.76
N GLU A 110 20.71 -25.56 17.55
CA GLU A 110 21.63 -26.66 17.26
C GLU A 110 23.00 -26.44 17.93
N ILE A 111 23.50 -25.21 17.98
CA ILE A 111 24.72 -24.86 18.74
C ILE A 111 24.56 -25.17 20.23
N LEU A 112 23.39 -24.90 20.81
CA LEU A 112 23.11 -25.17 22.23
C LEU A 112 22.89 -26.66 22.54
N LYS A 113 22.49 -27.48 21.55
CA LYS A 113 22.35 -28.93 21.69
C LYS A 113 23.65 -29.71 21.52
N ALA A 114 24.61 -29.15 20.81
CA ALA A 114 25.91 -29.77 20.54
C ALA A 114 26.94 -29.58 21.68
N ARG A 115 26.52 -29.00 22.80
CA ARG A 115 27.33 -28.76 24.01
C ARG A 115 26.79 -29.58 25.18
#